data_AF-A0A7V1WS41-F1
#
_entry.id   AF-A0A7V1WS41-F1
#
_cell.length_a   1.000
_cell.length_b   1.000
_cell.length_c   1.000
_cell.angle_alpha   90.00
_cell.angle_beta   90.00
_cell.angle_gamma   90.00
#
_symmetry.space_group_name_H-M   'P 1'
#
loop_
_entity.id
_entity.type
_entity.pdbx_description
1 polymer ?
#
loop_
_entity_poly.entity_id
_entity_poly.type
_entity_poly.pdbx_seq_one_letter_code
_entity_poly.pdbx_strand_id
1 'polypeptide(L)'
;MMSNLRNLADQLFEKKLLQRDSSTTELSRHPVHVVYGGAHLFKANTPRKLGDLALKATQEFAPNFAEFARAMWLPEADALPSESESIKSLERKLIDDENIVKSQNFPAWLAWKVYSRTIAKLQSEPVEDFRIDFEDGYGLRSDDEEDHHAFTASSELASSILSNQISPFYGFRPKAFAPETFKRAVRTLDIFLENLIERVQGRSLDRLVVTLPKIRKVQEVEILAELLRSIEERNQLRDGTLKIELMIETPEALIDFEGKIPLRKMVEAGQGRIVTAHFGAFDYTASFGIAGIYQHLRHDACNFARQIMQVALAPLGIRLSDSVTIEMPIPPHKGDHLSASQILENKLAVQQAWRKHFNNITFSLKNGFYQSWDLHPSQLVARYAAVYTFFLQAFNDQAARLKNFIAKATQASLTGNTFDDAASANGLLNFFRQGLICGALDEQEVIENTGLTAEDIKTLDFQQLVQKYS
;
A
#
# COMPACT_ATOMS: atom_id res chain seq x y z
N MET A 1 24.39 -0.97 -51.33
CA MET A 1 22.92 -0.97 -51.11
C MET A 1 22.49 -1.37 -49.69
N MET A 2 23.35 -1.93 -48.82
CA MET A 2 22.99 -2.27 -47.42
C MET A 2 22.96 -1.08 -46.43
N SER A 3 23.38 0.14 -46.83
CA SER A 3 23.47 1.31 -45.95
C SER A 3 22.16 2.09 -45.78
N ASN A 4 21.20 1.96 -46.71
CA ASN A 4 19.98 2.78 -46.69
C ASN A 4 18.95 2.28 -45.65
N LEU A 5 18.83 0.96 -45.48
CA LEU A 5 17.89 0.39 -44.52
C LEU A 5 18.31 0.60 -43.07
N ARG A 6 19.62 0.51 -42.75
CA ARG A 6 20.13 0.73 -41.38
C ARG A 6 19.90 2.18 -40.94
N ASN A 7 20.28 3.15 -41.78
CA ASN A 7 20.06 4.56 -41.47
C ASN A 7 18.57 4.91 -41.34
N LEU A 8 17.71 4.36 -42.21
CA LEU A 8 16.26 4.54 -42.09
C LEU A 8 15.71 3.87 -40.82
N ALA A 9 16.21 2.68 -40.47
CA ALA A 9 15.83 2.00 -39.24
C ALA A 9 16.25 2.81 -38.01
N ASP A 10 17.46 3.36 -37.97
CA ASP A 10 17.94 4.19 -36.87
C ASP A 10 17.13 5.48 -36.76
N GLN A 11 16.84 6.16 -37.87
CA GLN A 11 15.97 7.34 -37.89
C GLN A 11 14.54 7.04 -37.45
N LEU A 12 13.96 5.92 -37.91
CA LEU A 12 12.63 5.49 -37.49
C LEU A 12 12.62 5.07 -36.03
N PHE A 13 13.69 4.43 -35.56
CA PHE A 13 13.87 4.06 -34.17
C PHE A 13 13.95 5.30 -33.30
N GLU A 14 14.84 6.25 -33.58
CA GLU A 14 14.94 7.54 -32.89
C GLU A 14 13.62 8.32 -32.88
N LYS A 15 12.98 8.43 -34.05
CA LYS A 15 11.78 9.26 -34.21
C LYS A 15 10.51 8.63 -33.64
N LYS A 16 10.39 7.30 -33.65
CA LYS A 16 9.13 6.60 -33.33
C LYS A 16 9.19 5.62 -32.17
N LEU A 17 10.37 5.11 -31.82
CA LEU A 17 10.53 4.02 -30.83
C LEU A 17 11.45 4.39 -29.66
N LEU A 18 12.32 5.40 -29.82
CA LEU A 18 13.22 5.90 -28.79
C LEU A 18 12.53 6.90 -27.85
N GLN A 19 11.43 7.53 -28.30
CA GLN A 19 10.42 8.11 -27.41
C GLN A 19 9.70 6.98 -26.67
N ARG A 20 10.42 6.26 -25.82
CA ARG A 20 9.80 5.58 -24.69
C ARG A 20 9.34 6.68 -23.76
N ASP A 21 8.10 6.59 -23.29
CA ASP A 21 7.69 7.23 -22.05
C ASP A 21 8.67 6.71 -20.99
N SER A 22 9.76 7.45 -20.75
CA SER A 22 10.80 7.06 -19.82
C SER A 22 10.24 7.30 -18.43
N SER A 23 9.45 6.36 -17.92
CA SER A 23 9.20 6.27 -16.50
C SER A 23 10.49 5.76 -15.85
N THR A 24 11.50 6.62 -15.73
CA THR A 24 12.51 6.46 -14.68
C THR A 24 11.75 6.68 -13.37
N THR A 25 11.19 5.59 -12.84
CA THR A 25 10.55 5.60 -11.53
C THR A 25 11.67 5.85 -10.53
N GLU A 26 11.90 7.10 -10.15
CA GLU A 26 12.62 7.39 -8.92
C GLU A 26 11.92 6.60 -7.81
N LEU A 27 12.67 5.69 -7.18
CA LEU A 27 12.18 4.88 -6.08
C LEU A 27 12.05 5.76 -4.83
N SER A 28 11.01 6.57 -4.85
CA SER A 28 10.51 7.25 -3.67
C SER A 28 9.80 6.25 -2.78
N ARG A 29 9.78 6.53 -1.48
CA ARG A 29 9.03 5.75 -0.50
C ARG A 29 7.57 5.63 -0.94
N HIS A 30 6.97 4.46 -0.75
CA HIS A 30 5.55 4.22 -0.99
C HIS A 30 4.92 3.55 0.22
N PRO A 31 3.64 3.84 0.52
CA PRO A 31 2.97 3.22 1.65
C PRO A 31 2.53 1.79 1.34
N VAL A 32 2.61 0.88 2.32
CA VAL A 32 2.10 -0.50 2.22
C VAL A 32 0.61 -0.62 2.50
N HIS A 33 0.00 0.47 2.94
CA HIS A 33 -1.42 0.53 3.23
C HIS A 33 -2.01 1.92 3.06
N VAL A 34 -3.33 2.03 3.19
CA VAL A 34 -4.05 3.28 3.40
C VAL A 34 -5.17 3.05 4.40
N VAL A 35 -5.26 3.92 5.41
CA VAL A 35 -6.37 3.90 6.37
C VAL A 35 -7.41 4.93 5.93
N TYR A 36 -8.65 4.49 5.71
CA TYR A 36 -9.79 5.38 5.54
C TYR A 36 -10.50 5.58 6.88
N GLY A 37 -10.67 6.83 7.29
CA GLY A 37 -11.38 7.19 8.51
C GLY A 37 -12.34 8.35 8.28
N GLY A 38 -13.58 8.22 8.76
CA GLY A 38 -14.62 9.23 8.58
C GLY A 38 -14.19 10.61 9.10
N ALA A 39 -14.43 11.65 8.32
CA ALA A 39 -13.97 13.01 8.60
C ALA A 39 -14.43 13.56 9.96
N HIS A 40 -15.63 13.20 10.41
CA HIS A 40 -16.18 13.59 11.71
C HIS A 40 -15.39 13.04 12.91
N LEU A 41 -14.58 11.99 12.71
CA LEU A 41 -13.75 11.37 13.75
C LEU A 41 -12.29 11.81 13.67
N PHE A 42 -11.89 12.51 12.60
CA PHE A 42 -10.49 12.83 12.38
C PHE A 42 -10.00 13.89 13.37
N LYS A 43 -8.85 13.59 13.96
CA LYS A 43 -8.06 14.44 14.86
C LYS A 43 -6.58 14.35 14.50
N ALA A 44 -5.81 15.39 14.82
CA ALA A 44 -4.38 15.45 14.51
C ALA A 44 -3.59 14.22 15.03
N ASN A 45 -4.00 13.64 16.16
CA ASN A 45 -3.36 12.47 16.78
C ASN A 45 -3.97 11.11 16.37
N THR A 46 -4.87 11.08 15.36
CA THR A 46 -5.55 9.84 14.94
C THR A 46 -4.57 8.73 14.56
N PRO A 47 -3.53 8.95 13.74
CA PRO A 47 -2.54 7.91 13.41
C PRO A 47 -1.95 7.22 14.64
N ARG A 48 -1.48 8.01 15.62
CA ARG A 48 -0.91 7.48 16.87
C ARG A 48 -1.93 6.70 17.68
N LYS A 49 -3.15 7.24 17.84
CA LYS A 49 -4.26 6.57 18.54
C LYS A 49 -4.59 5.21 17.91
N LEU A 50 -4.57 5.10 16.59
CA LEU A 50 -4.80 3.82 15.90
C LEU A 50 -3.68 2.81 16.19
N GLY A 51 -2.42 3.27 16.24
CA GLY A 51 -1.29 2.44 16.66
C GLY A 51 -1.41 1.94 18.10
N ASP A 52 -1.86 2.79 19.03
CA ASP A 52 -2.03 2.41 20.43
C ASP A 52 -3.14 1.35 20.60
N LEU A 53 -4.23 1.49 19.85
CA LEU A 53 -5.30 0.49 19.80
C LEU A 53 -4.82 -0.84 19.20
N ALA A 54 -4.00 -0.79 18.14
CA ALA A 54 -3.40 -1.98 17.54
C ALA A 54 -2.45 -2.69 18.51
N LEU A 55 -1.60 -1.93 19.23
CA LEU A 55 -0.71 -2.47 20.26
C LEU A 55 -1.49 -3.13 21.39
N LYS A 56 -2.56 -2.49 21.87
CA LYS A 56 -3.45 -3.06 22.89
C LYS A 56 -4.08 -4.36 22.42
N ALA A 57 -4.56 -4.40 21.17
CA ALA A 57 -5.10 -5.63 20.58
C ALA A 57 -4.04 -6.74 20.51
N THR A 58 -2.80 -6.42 20.14
CA THR A 58 -1.69 -7.40 20.15
C THR A 58 -1.42 -7.92 21.56
N GLN A 59 -1.34 -7.06 22.56
CA GLN A 59 -1.13 -7.46 23.97
C GLN A 59 -2.25 -8.38 24.48
N GLU A 60 -3.49 -8.13 24.08
CA GLU A 60 -4.65 -8.90 24.54
C GLU A 60 -4.76 -10.26 23.84
N PHE A 61 -4.55 -10.31 22.52
CA PHE A 61 -4.89 -11.49 21.72
C PHE A 61 -3.68 -12.26 21.19
N ALA A 62 -2.46 -11.70 21.27
CA ALA A 62 -1.21 -12.31 20.81
C ALA A 62 0.03 -11.72 21.52
N PRO A 63 0.17 -11.89 22.86
CA PRO A 63 1.12 -11.14 23.69
C PRO A 63 2.61 -11.48 23.48
N ASN A 64 2.93 -12.51 22.72
CA ASN A 64 4.30 -12.96 22.47
C ASN A 64 4.44 -13.47 21.04
N PHE A 65 5.68 -13.59 20.55
CA PHE A 65 5.97 -13.97 19.17
C PHE A 65 5.39 -15.33 18.76
N ALA A 66 5.31 -16.30 19.68
CA ALA A 66 4.78 -17.63 19.39
C ALA A 66 3.24 -17.63 19.24
N GLU A 67 2.53 -16.94 20.13
CA GLU A 67 1.08 -16.74 20.00
C GLU A 67 0.72 -15.87 18.80
N PHE A 68 1.52 -14.84 18.53
CA PHE A 68 1.39 -13.99 17.35
C PHE A 68 1.54 -14.78 16.06
N ALA A 69 2.57 -15.63 15.98
CA ALA A 69 2.79 -16.49 14.83
C ALA A 69 1.62 -17.45 14.59
N ARG A 70 1.07 -18.06 15.66
CA ARG A 70 -0.11 -18.94 15.58
C ARG A 70 -1.38 -18.19 15.18
N ALA A 71 -1.58 -16.97 15.66
CA ALA A 71 -2.72 -16.15 15.30
C ALA A 71 -2.75 -15.88 13.78
N MET A 72 -1.62 -15.44 13.23
CA MET A 72 -1.48 -15.11 11.80
C MET A 72 -1.27 -16.34 10.90
N TRP A 73 -0.95 -17.50 11.49
CA TRP A 73 -0.57 -18.72 10.78
C TRP A 73 0.72 -18.56 9.96
N LEU A 74 1.77 -18.05 10.62
CA LEU A 74 3.10 -17.98 10.03
C LEU A 74 3.66 -19.40 9.75
N PRO A 75 4.62 -19.55 8.82
CA PRO A 75 5.24 -20.83 8.54
C PRO A 75 5.73 -21.54 9.81
N GLU A 76 5.33 -22.80 9.99
CA GLU A 76 5.72 -23.67 11.12
C GLU A 76 5.41 -23.07 12.51
N ALA A 77 4.39 -22.21 12.63
CA ALA A 77 3.99 -21.62 13.91
C ALA A 77 3.51 -22.65 14.96
N ASP A 78 3.09 -23.84 14.53
CA ASP A 78 2.70 -24.98 15.35
C ASP A 78 3.89 -25.68 16.01
N ALA A 79 5.09 -25.57 15.44
CA ALA A 79 6.33 -26.10 16.03
C ALA A 79 6.91 -25.21 17.15
N LEU A 80 6.37 -23.99 17.32
CA LEU A 80 6.82 -23.06 18.36
C LEU A 80 6.33 -23.48 19.75
N PRO A 81 7.11 -23.24 20.83
CA PRO A 81 6.69 -23.58 22.19
C PRO A 81 5.36 -22.91 22.56
N SER A 82 4.56 -23.61 23.38
CA SER A 82 3.30 -23.12 23.93
C SER A 82 3.41 -22.71 25.40
N GLU A 83 4.38 -23.27 26.13
CA GLU A 83 4.60 -22.96 27.54
C GLU A 83 5.33 -21.62 27.72
N SER A 84 4.85 -20.80 28.65
CA SER A 84 5.37 -19.43 28.86
C SER A 84 6.87 -19.39 29.15
N GLU A 85 7.40 -20.31 29.96
CA GLU A 85 8.83 -20.34 30.29
C GLU A 85 9.70 -20.79 29.11
N SER A 86 9.22 -21.74 28.30
CA SER A 86 9.90 -22.15 27.07
C SER A 86 9.94 -21.02 26.03
N ILE A 87 8.85 -20.26 25.89
CA ILE A 87 8.78 -19.08 25.02
C ILE A 87 9.79 -18.02 25.48
N LYS A 88 9.81 -17.68 26.78
CA LYS A 88 10.78 -16.71 27.32
C LYS A 88 12.23 -17.18 27.18
N SER A 89 12.49 -18.47 27.39
CA SER A 89 13.83 -19.04 27.22
C SER A 89 14.31 -18.92 25.77
N LEU A 90 13.43 -19.20 24.81
CA LEU A 90 13.72 -19.04 23.39
C LEU A 90 13.90 -17.57 23.00
N GLU A 91 13.07 -16.68 23.54
CA GLU A 91 13.19 -15.23 23.32
C GLU A 91 14.53 -14.68 23.81
N ARG A 92 15.02 -15.12 24.98
CA ARG A 92 16.36 -14.73 25.47
C ARG A 92 17.46 -15.14 24.49
N LYS A 93 17.41 -16.36 23.95
CA LYS A 93 18.39 -16.81 22.94
C LYS A 93 18.34 -15.97 21.67
N LEU A 94 17.15 -15.55 21.24
CA LEU A 94 16.95 -14.68 20.08
C LEU A 94 17.51 -13.27 20.32
N ILE A 95 17.37 -12.75 21.54
CA ILE A 95 17.93 -11.45 21.94
C ILE A 95 19.46 -11.52 22.05
N ASP A 96 20.00 -12.62 22.60
CA ASP A 96 21.43 -12.81 22.79
C ASP A 96 22.17 -12.94 21.46
N ASP A 97 21.66 -13.77 20.54
CA ASP A 97 22.20 -13.92 19.18
C ASP A 97 21.13 -14.47 18.20
N GLU A 98 20.47 -13.54 17.49
CA GLU A 98 19.43 -13.91 16.53
C GLU A 98 19.96 -14.73 15.34
N ASN A 99 21.25 -14.60 14.98
CA ASN A 99 21.82 -15.26 13.81
C ASN A 99 22.01 -16.76 14.06
N ILE A 100 22.42 -17.14 15.27
CA ILE A 100 22.49 -18.55 15.68
C ILE A 100 21.11 -19.18 15.57
N VAL A 101 20.06 -18.54 16.12
CA VAL A 101 18.71 -19.08 16.07
C VAL A 101 18.17 -19.10 14.64
N LYS A 102 18.42 -18.07 13.82
CA LYS A 102 18.07 -18.05 12.39
C LYS A 102 18.59 -19.27 11.64
N SER A 103 19.82 -19.69 11.93
CA SER A 103 20.46 -20.85 11.29
C SER A 103 19.94 -22.22 11.77
N GLN A 104 19.53 -22.34 13.04
CA GLN A 104 19.15 -23.61 13.68
C GLN A 104 17.63 -23.82 13.76
N ASN A 105 16.87 -22.74 13.85
CA ASN A 105 15.42 -22.71 14.02
C ASN A 105 14.86 -21.45 13.33
N PHE A 106 14.87 -21.49 12.00
CA PHE A 106 14.36 -20.40 11.16
C PHE A 106 12.92 -19.99 11.49
N PRO A 107 11.96 -20.92 11.73
CA PRO A 107 10.60 -20.54 12.13
C PRO A 107 10.53 -19.68 13.39
N ALA A 108 11.31 -20.02 14.42
CA ALA A 108 11.38 -19.23 15.66
C ALA A 108 11.94 -17.83 15.41
N TRP A 109 13.03 -17.74 14.64
CA TRP A 109 13.60 -16.45 14.24
C TRP A 109 12.61 -15.61 13.45
N LEU A 110 11.96 -16.19 12.43
CA LEU A 110 11.00 -15.49 11.59
C LEU A 110 9.84 -14.94 12.42
N ALA A 111 9.23 -15.79 13.26
CA ALA A 111 8.14 -15.39 14.15
C ALA A 111 8.54 -14.22 15.07
N TRP A 112 9.72 -14.31 15.69
CA TRP A 112 10.23 -13.26 16.56
C TRP A 112 10.57 -11.97 15.81
N LYS A 113 11.23 -12.05 14.65
CA LYS A 113 11.61 -10.87 13.86
C LYS A 113 10.37 -10.14 13.33
N VAL A 114 9.38 -10.88 12.83
CA VAL A 114 8.09 -10.33 12.36
C VAL A 114 7.32 -9.68 13.52
N TYR A 115 7.24 -10.34 14.67
CA TYR A 115 6.60 -9.79 15.87
C TYR A 115 7.29 -8.49 16.30
N SER A 116 8.61 -8.52 16.52
CA SER A 116 9.39 -7.37 16.98
C SER A 116 9.30 -6.18 16.03
N ARG A 117 9.38 -6.40 14.71
CA ARG A 117 9.23 -5.33 13.72
C ARG A 117 7.80 -4.79 13.65
N THR A 118 6.79 -5.65 13.78
CA THR A 118 5.39 -5.21 13.84
C THR A 118 5.17 -4.30 15.04
N ILE A 119 5.64 -4.69 16.23
CA ILE A 119 5.53 -3.85 17.44
C ILE A 119 6.27 -2.51 17.24
N ALA A 120 7.53 -2.54 16.76
CA ALA A 120 8.32 -1.33 16.53
C ALA A 120 7.65 -0.38 15.51
N LYS A 121 7.04 -0.93 14.46
CA LYS A 121 6.31 -0.16 13.46
C LYS A 121 5.06 0.47 14.04
N LEU A 122 4.27 -0.28 14.79
CA LEU A 122 3.08 0.25 15.47
C LEU A 122 3.43 1.33 16.50
N GLN A 123 4.61 1.28 17.12
CA GLN A 123 5.09 2.29 18.08
C GLN A 123 5.62 3.56 17.43
N SER A 124 6.31 3.46 16.29
CA SER A 124 6.96 4.61 15.66
C SER A 124 6.12 5.26 14.56
N GLU A 125 5.48 4.47 13.71
CA GLU A 125 4.76 4.94 12.52
C GLU A 125 3.65 3.94 12.13
N PRO A 126 2.56 3.88 12.91
CA PRO A 126 1.49 2.87 12.75
C PRO A 126 0.62 3.07 11.50
N VAL A 127 0.59 4.29 10.97
CA VAL A 127 -0.19 4.64 9.78
C VAL A 127 0.72 5.40 8.82
N GLU A 128 1.11 4.74 7.74
CA GLU A 128 1.93 5.32 6.68
C GLU A 128 1.12 6.26 5.79
N ASP A 129 -0.16 5.93 5.58
CA ASP A 129 -1.05 6.69 4.71
C ASP A 129 -2.47 6.81 5.30
N PHE A 130 -2.97 8.03 5.43
CA PHE A 130 -4.31 8.31 5.96
C PHE A 130 -5.18 9.08 4.97
N ARG A 131 -6.42 8.62 4.77
CA ARG A 131 -7.44 9.30 3.96
C ARG A 131 -8.60 9.71 4.86
N ILE A 132 -8.78 11.02 4.98
CA ILE A 132 -9.94 11.63 5.63
C ILE A 132 -11.14 11.42 4.70
N ASP A 133 -12.11 10.62 5.13
CA ASP A 133 -13.20 10.19 4.27
C ASP A 133 -14.45 11.05 4.47
N PHE A 134 -14.99 11.62 3.39
CA PHE A 134 -16.30 12.31 3.35
C PHE A 134 -17.36 11.50 2.59
N GLU A 135 -17.02 10.28 2.20
CA GLU A 135 -17.87 9.41 1.41
C GLU A 135 -18.44 8.25 2.25
N ASP A 136 -18.22 6.99 1.89
CA ASP A 136 -18.92 5.84 2.50
C ASP A 136 -18.64 5.69 4.00
N GLY A 137 -17.40 5.90 4.44
CA GLY A 137 -17.01 5.84 5.86
C GLY A 137 -17.52 7.02 6.70
N TYR A 138 -18.05 8.06 6.06
CA TYR A 138 -18.64 9.24 6.69
C TYR A 138 -20.17 9.15 6.72
N GLY A 139 -20.76 8.66 5.64
CA GLY A 139 -22.20 8.55 5.44
C GLY A 139 -22.86 9.87 5.02
N LEU A 140 -24.19 9.90 5.12
CA LEU A 140 -25.00 11.07 4.77
C LEU A 140 -25.11 12.01 5.98
N ARG A 141 -24.93 13.31 5.75
CA ARG A 141 -25.08 14.41 6.71
C ARG A 141 -25.75 15.61 6.04
N SER A 142 -26.21 16.57 6.85
CA SER A 142 -26.66 17.86 6.30
C SER A 142 -25.50 18.65 5.72
N ASP A 143 -25.78 19.62 4.86
CA ASP A 143 -24.76 20.51 4.29
C ASP A 143 -23.99 21.25 5.38
N ASP A 144 -24.69 21.81 6.37
CA ASP A 144 -24.06 22.55 7.48
C ASP A 144 -23.15 21.65 8.33
N GLU A 145 -23.56 20.41 8.57
CA GLU A 145 -22.76 19.45 9.33
C GLU A 145 -21.51 19.01 8.55
N GLU A 146 -21.64 18.76 7.25
CA GLU A 146 -20.49 18.41 6.41
C GLU A 146 -19.51 19.57 6.21
N ASP A 147 -20.02 20.80 6.09
CA ASP A 147 -19.17 22.01 6.07
C ASP A 147 -18.38 22.16 7.37
N HIS A 148 -19.04 21.96 8.51
CA HIS A 148 -18.38 22.01 9.81
C HIS A 148 -17.29 20.95 9.94
N HIS A 149 -17.54 19.72 9.48
CA HIS A 149 -16.53 18.66 9.49
C HIS A 149 -15.42 18.89 8.46
N ALA A 150 -15.71 19.47 7.29
CA ALA A 150 -14.70 19.86 6.30
C ALA A 150 -13.71 20.89 6.87
N PHE A 151 -14.23 21.93 7.53
CA PHE A 151 -13.42 22.93 8.21
C PHE A 151 -12.64 22.34 9.39
N THR A 152 -13.29 21.53 10.22
CA THR A 152 -12.66 20.94 11.40
C THR A 152 -11.55 19.95 11.03
N ALA A 153 -11.81 19.05 10.08
CA ALA A 153 -10.83 18.04 9.66
C ALA A 153 -9.61 18.66 8.97
N SER A 154 -9.80 19.66 8.11
CA SER A 154 -8.69 20.42 7.50
C SER A 154 -7.89 21.20 8.56
N SER A 155 -8.55 21.73 9.58
CA SER A 155 -7.87 22.41 10.71
C SER A 155 -7.01 21.45 11.53
N GLU A 156 -7.52 20.26 11.84
CA GLU A 156 -6.78 19.20 12.54
C GLU A 156 -5.61 18.68 11.70
N LEU A 157 -5.79 18.57 10.37
CA LEU A 157 -4.74 18.18 9.44
C LEU A 157 -3.63 19.24 9.42
N ALA A 158 -3.99 20.52 9.36
CA ALA A 158 -3.04 21.62 9.44
C ALA A 158 -2.25 21.59 10.76
N SER A 159 -2.91 21.32 11.89
CA SER A 159 -2.23 21.15 13.19
C SER A 159 -1.24 19.98 13.17
N SER A 160 -1.58 18.87 12.53
CA SER A 160 -0.68 17.72 12.37
C SER A 160 0.54 18.03 11.50
N ILE A 161 0.35 18.79 10.40
CA ILE A 161 1.45 19.27 9.53
C ILE A 161 2.38 20.19 10.30
N LEU A 162 1.83 21.21 10.96
CA LEU A 162 2.61 22.23 11.66
C LEU A 162 3.37 21.69 12.88
N SER A 163 2.87 20.61 13.50
CA SER A 163 3.53 19.91 14.61
C SER A 163 4.44 18.76 14.14
N ASN A 164 4.56 18.51 12.84
CA ASN A 164 5.31 17.40 12.25
C ASN A 164 4.88 16.02 12.80
N GLN A 165 3.58 15.85 13.04
CA GLN A 165 2.95 14.60 13.52
C GLN A 165 2.11 13.90 12.44
N ILE A 166 2.14 14.41 11.21
CA ILE A 166 1.38 13.87 10.10
C ILE A 166 1.95 12.54 9.61
N SER A 167 1.07 11.67 9.08
CA SER A 167 1.49 10.48 8.34
C SER A 167 2.36 10.86 7.13
N PRO A 168 3.32 10.01 6.72
CA PRO A 168 4.16 10.27 5.54
C PRO A 168 3.36 10.56 4.26
N PHE A 169 2.21 9.92 4.12
CA PHE A 169 1.24 10.12 3.05
C PHE A 169 -0.13 10.47 3.65
N TYR A 170 -0.85 11.37 2.99
CA TYR A 170 -2.14 11.84 3.50
C TYR A 170 -2.97 12.50 2.42
N GLY A 171 -4.27 12.51 2.64
CA GLY A 171 -5.22 13.05 1.71
C GLY A 171 -6.64 12.97 2.24
N PHE A 172 -7.58 13.28 1.37
CA PHE A 172 -9.00 13.13 1.68
C PHE A 172 -9.78 12.65 0.46
N ARG A 173 -10.93 12.05 0.73
CA ARG A 173 -11.85 11.54 -0.28
C ARG A 173 -13.17 12.32 -0.18
N PRO A 174 -13.46 13.26 -1.11
CA PRO A 174 -14.79 13.88 -1.20
C PRO A 174 -15.83 12.84 -1.66
N LYS A 175 -17.10 13.24 -1.69
CA LYS A 175 -18.14 12.44 -2.36
C LYS A 175 -17.88 12.32 -3.87
N ALA A 176 -18.50 11.32 -4.49
CA ALA A 176 -18.43 11.09 -5.93
C ALA A 176 -18.96 12.28 -6.73
N PHE A 177 -18.54 12.37 -8.00
CA PHE A 177 -19.02 13.38 -8.95
C PHE A 177 -20.33 12.95 -9.65
N ALA A 178 -21.21 12.26 -8.92
CA ALA A 178 -22.54 11.91 -9.38
C ALA A 178 -23.49 13.13 -9.31
N PRO A 179 -24.57 13.18 -10.12
CA PRO A 179 -25.48 14.33 -10.17
C PRO A 179 -25.99 14.82 -8.81
N GLU A 180 -26.29 13.88 -7.91
CA GLU A 180 -26.83 14.11 -6.57
C GLU A 180 -25.77 14.56 -5.54
N THR A 181 -24.50 14.19 -5.72
CA THR A 181 -23.42 14.50 -4.78
C THR A 181 -22.44 15.55 -5.29
N PHE A 182 -22.44 15.90 -6.58
CA PHE A 182 -21.43 16.76 -7.21
C PHE A 182 -21.30 18.12 -6.52
N LYS A 183 -22.41 18.84 -6.30
CA LYS A 183 -22.38 20.15 -5.63
C LYS A 183 -21.81 20.07 -4.21
N ARG A 184 -22.18 19.03 -3.47
CA ARG A 184 -21.69 18.75 -2.11
C ARG A 184 -20.19 18.42 -2.13
N ALA A 185 -19.75 17.57 -3.05
CA ALA A 185 -18.34 17.22 -3.23
C ALA A 185 -17.48 18.47 -3.51
N VAL A 186 -17.89 19.33 -4.44
CA VAL A 186 -17.19 20.58 -4.78
C VAL A 186 -17.13 21.53 -3.58
N ARG A 187 -18.23 21.66 -2.83
CA ARG A 187 -18.25 22.49 -1.60
C ARG A 187 -17.32 21.96 -0.52
N THR A 188 -17.25 20.63 -0.33
CA THR A 188 -16.29 19.99 0.59
C THR A 188 -14.85 20.22 0.13
N LEU A 189 -14.56 20.08 -1.17
CA LEU A 189 -13.24 20.35 -1.74
C LEU A 189 -12.79 21.79 -1.44
N ASP A 190 -13.64 22.77 -1.72
CA ASP A 190 -13.34 24.20 -1.54
C ASP A 190 -13.09 24.55 -0.05
N ILE A 191 -14.02 24.19 0.85
CA ILE A 191 -13.87 24.45 2.30
C ILE A 191 -12.62 23.78 2.86
N PHE A 192 -12.37 22.52 2.49
CA PHE A 192 -11.27 21.75 3.03
C PHE A 192 -9.92 22.32 2.57
N LEU A 193 -9.77 22.56 1.26
CA LEU A 193 -8.52 23.00 0.67
C LEU A 193 -8.20 24.45 1.03
N GLU A 194 -9.17 25.38 0.94
CA GLU A 194 -8.94 26.80 1.26
C GLU A 194 -8.48 26.96 2.73
N ASN A 195 -9.19 26.34 3.69
CA ASN A 195 -8.79 26.42 5.10
C ASN A 195 -7.45 25.73 5.39
N LEU A 196 -7.16 24.59 4.74
CA LEU A 196 -5.87 23.92 4.91
C LEU A 196 -4.72 24.79 4.39
N ILE A 197 -4.85 25.30 3.17
CA ILE A 197 -3.83 26.11 2.49
C ILE A 197 -3.54 27.37 3.31
N GLU A 198 -4.58 28.07 3.76
CA GLU A 198 -4.46 29.26 4.60
C GLU A 198 -3.66 28.98 5.88
N ARG A 199 -3.96 27.87 6.56
CA ARG A 199 -3.34 27.51 7.84
C ARG A 199 -1.89 27.05 7.71
N VAL A 200 -1.55 26.29 6.66
CA VAL A 200 -0.19 25.75 6.50
C VAL A 200 0.73 26.66 5.69
N GLN A 201 0.20 27.73 5.09
CA GLN A 201 0.94 28.71 4.29
C GLN A 201 1.83 28.03 3.23
N GLY A 202 1.27 27.03 2.53
CA GLY A 202 1.95 26.29 1.47
C GLY A 202 2.88 25.15 1.92
N ARG A 203 3.09 24.93 3.23
CA ARG A 203 3.97 23.86 3.73
C ARG A 203 3.38 22.47 3.48
N SER A 204 4.20 21.56 2.94
CA SER A 204 3.90 20.13 2.75
C SER A 204 2.68 19.82 1.86
N LEU A 205 2.14 20.78 1.10
CA LEU A 205 1.00 20.53 0.21
C LEU A 205 1.34 19.65 -1.00
N ASP A 206 2.61 19.50 -1.34
CA ASP A 206 3.12 18.67 -2.45
C ASP A 206 2.83 17.17 -2.28
N ARG A 207 2.50 16.75 -1.05
CA ARG A 207 2.14 15.37 -0.70
C ARG A 207 0.64 15.15 -0.54
N LEU A 208 -0.17 16.22 -0.58
CA LEU A 208 -1.60 16.13 -0.39
C LEU A 208 -2.26 15.53 -1.63
N VAL A 209 -3.06 14.49 -1.42
CA VAL A 209 -3.85 13.88 -2.48
C VAL A 209 -5.35 14.04 -2.27
N VAL A 210 -6.09 14.15 -3.37
CA VAL A 210 -7.54 14.05 -3.42
C VAL A 210 -7.92 12.74 -4.10
N THR A 211 -8.59 11.85 -3.39
CA THR A 211 -9.05 10.58 -3.96
C THR A 211 -10.43 10.76 -4.57
N LEU A 212 -10.60 10.58 -5.88
CA LEU A 212 -11.90 10.68 -6.57
C LEU A 212 -12.63 9.32 -6.56
N PRO A 213 -13.74 9.15 -5.80
CA PRO A 213 -14.48 7.90 -5.75
C PRO A 213 -15.41 7.69 -6.93
N LYS A 214 -15.85 6.43 -7.11
CA LYS A 214 -16.94 5.98 -7.98
C LYS A 214 -16.87 6.56 -9.39
N ILE A 215 -15.66 6.66 -9.95
CA ILE A 215 -15.42 7.25 -11.27
C ILE A 215 -16.18 6.46 -12.32
N ARG A 216 -16.95 7.11 -13.18
CA ARG A 216 -17.65 6.46 -14.31
C ARG A 216 -17.20 6.97 -15.66
N LYS A 217 -16.60 8.16 -15.71
CA LYS A 217 -16.23 8.85 -16.94
C LYS A 217 -14.89 9.55 -16.79
N VAL A 218 -14.11 9.59 -17.87
CA VAL A 218 -12.83 10.32 -17.93
C VAL A 218 -13.01 11.80 -17.57
N GLN A 219 -14.14 12.38 -17.98
CA GLN A 219 -14.48 13.78 -17.72
C GLN A 219 -14.57 14.12 -16.23
N GLU A 220 -14.89 13.16 -15.36
CA GLU A 220 -14.91 13.41 -13.91
C GLU A 220 -13.49 13.70 -13.38
N VAL A 221 -12.48 13.02 -13.94
CA VAL A 221 -11.06 13.26 -13.62
C VAL A 221 -10.59 14.59 -14.18
N GLU A 222 -10.98 14.91 -15.41
CA GLU A 222 -10.69 16.20 -16.07
C GLU A 222 -11.25 17.37 -15.25
N ILE A 223 -12.52 17.28 -14.84
CA ILE A 223 -13.18 18.28 -13.99
C ILE A 223 -12.43 18.44 -12.66
N LEU A 224 -12.05 17.35 -11.99
CA LEU A 224 -11.29 17.46 -10.74
C LEU A 224 -9.93 18.15 -10.97
N ALA A 225 -9.21 17.80 -12.04
CA ALA A 225 -7.93 18.42 -12.36
C ALA A 225 -8.07 19.94 -12.61
N GLU A 226 -9.13 20.37 -13.30
CA GLU A 226 -9.43 21.79 -13.52
C GLU A 226 -9.81 22.52 -12.22
N LEU A 227 -10.62 21.90 -11.35
CA LEU A 227 -10.98 22.47 -10.05
C LEU A 227 -9.74 22.65 -9.16
N LEU A 228 -8.85 21.66 -9.11
CA LEU A 228 -7.60 21.74 -8.35
C LEU A 228 -6.65 22.79 -8.90
N ARG A 229 -6.52 22.91 -10.24
CA ARG A 229 -5.78 24.00 -10.88
C ARG A 229 -6.33 25.36 -10.46
N SER A 230 -7.65 25.53 -10.50
CA SER A 230 -8.28 26.79 -10.09
C SER A 230 -7.99 27.15 -8.62
N ILE A 231 -7.97 26.16 -7.72
CA ILE A 231 -7.59 26.37 -6.31
C ILE A 231 -6.12 26.77 -6.19
N GLU A 232 -5.23 26.10 -6.92
CA GLU A 232 -3.80 26.42 -6.94
C GLU A 232 -3.52 27.83 -7.46
N GLU A 233 -4.15 28.23 -8.56
CA GLU A 233 -4.00 29.57 -9.15
C GLU A 233 -4.48 30.66 -8.18
N ARG A 234 -5.65 30.48 -7.56
CA ARG A 234 -6.20 31.41 -6.55
C ARG A 234 -5.26 31.57 -5.34
N ASN A 235 -4.59 30.49 -4.96
CA ASN A 235 -3.69 30.43 -3.81
C ASN A 235 -2.20 30.58 -4.15
N GLN A 236 -1.85 30.94 -5.40
CA GLN A 236 -0.47 31.12 -5.87
C GLN A 236 0.43 29.89 -5.64
N LEU A 237 -0.15 28.70 -5.70
CA LEU A 237 0.58 27.44 -5.67
C LEU A 237 1.12 27.10 -7.07
N ARG A 238 2.16 26.27 -7.13
CA ARG A 238 2.66 25.76 -8.43
C ARG A 238 1.63 24.82 -9.03
N ASP A 239 1.40 24.90 -10.34
CA ASP A 239 0.51 23.96 -11.05
C ASP A 239 0.96 22.51 -10.78
N GLY A 240 -0.01 21.66 -10.43
CA GLY A 240 0.23 20.25 -10.13
C GLY A 240 0.77 19.98 -8.72
N THR A 241 0.69 20.94 -7.79
CA THR A 241 1.03 20.74 -6.37
C THR A 241 0.09 19.71 -5.73
N LEU A 242 -1.22 19.87 -5.93
CA LEU A 242 -2.26 18.98 -5.46
C LEU A 242 -2.37 17.77 -6.40
N LYS A 243 -2.23 16.58 -5.82
CA LYS A 243 -2.25 15.31 -6.54
C LYS A 243 -3.62 14.64 -6.45
N ILE A 244 -3.87 13.70 -7.36
CA ILE A 244 -5.13 12.97 -7.47
C ILE A 244 -4.85 11.46 -7.35
N GLU A 245 -5.74 10.78 -6.65
CA GLU A 245 -5.84 9.33 -6.68
C GLU A 245 -7.17 8.90 -7.29
N LEU A 246 -7.13 7.87 -8.12
CA LEU A 246 -8.31 7.34 -8.80
C LEU A 246 -8.89 6.18 -8.01
N MET A 247 -10.20 6.18 -7.77
CA MET A 247 -10.90 5.01 -7.26
C MET A 247 -11.55 4.23 -8.40
N ILE A 248 -10.98 3.08 -8.72
CA ILE A 248 -11.46 2.17 -9.76
C ILE A 248 -12.40 1.17 -9.09
N GLU A 249 -13.70 1.49 -9.10
CA GLU A 249 -14.71 0.70 -8.38
C GLU A 249 -16.06 0.59 -9.09
N THR A 250 -16.14 1.07 -10.33
CA THR A 250 -17.30 0.91 -11.21
C THR A 250 -16.90 0.06 -12.43
N PRO A 251 -17.84 -0.67 -13.06
CA PRO A 251 -17.58 -1.33 -14.33
C PRO A 251 -17.09 -0.36 -15.41
N GLU A 252 -17.65 0.85 -15.44
CA GLU A 252 -17.34 1.87 -16.44
C GLU A 252 -15.93 2.44 -16.32
N ALA A 253 -15.33 2.37 -15.13
CA ALA A 253 -13.92 2.72 -14.94
C ALA A 253 -12.96 1.70 -15.59
N LEU A 254 -13.42 0.46 -15.84
CA LEU A 254 -12.63 -0.56 -16.53
C LEU A 254 -12.96 -0.66 -18.01
N ILE A 255 -14.25 -0.61 -18.36
CA ILE A 255 -14.74 -0.65 -19.73
C ILE A 255 -15.79 0.45 -19.89
N ASP A 256 -15.45 1.49 -20.65
CA ASP A 256 -16.34 2.62 -20.87
C ASP A 256 -17.57 2.27 -21.71
N PHE A 257 -18.47 3.25 -21.87
CA PHE A 257 -19.69 3.10 -22.67
C PHE A 257 -19.44 2.84 -24.17
N GLU A 258 -18.21 3.01 -24.66
CA GLU A 258 -17.80 2.67 -26.03
C GLU A 258 -17.14 1.27 -26.11
N GLY A 259 -17.02 0.55 -25.00
CA GLY A 259 -16.36 -0.76 -24.93
C GLY A 259 -14.83 -0.67 -24.88
N LYS A 260 -14.25 0.48 -24.53
CA LYS A 260 -12.79 0.70 -24.47
C LYS A 260 -12.30 0.74 -23.03
N ILE A 261 -11.01 0.49 -22.81
CA ILE A 261 -10.38 0.61 -21.49
C ILE A 261 -9.97 2.07 -21.25
N PRO A 262 -10.61 2.82 -20.32
CA PRO A 262 -10.42 4.26 -20.20
C PRO A 262 -9.26 4.66 -19.27
N LEU A 263 -8.67 3.71 -18.54
CA LEU A 263 -7.69 3.97 -17.47
C LEU A 263 -6.52 4.88 -17.89
N ARG A 264 -5.93 4.66 -19.08
CA ARG A 264 -4.85 5.52 -19.59
C ARG A 264 -5.34 6.94 -19.87
N LYS A 265 -6.54 7.09 -20.46
CA LYS A 265 -7.16 8.40 -20.69
C LYS A 265 -7.49 9.11 -19.38
N MET A 266 -7.85 8.38 -18.32
CA MET A 266 -8.03 8.96 -16.99
C MET A 266 -6.73 9.53 -16.43
N VAL A 267 -5.60 8.83 -16.63
CA VAL A 267 -4.27 9.33 -16.23
C VAL A 267 -3.91 10.60 -17.02
N GLU A 268 -4.13 10.59 -18.33
CA GLU A 268 -3.90 11.75 -19.21
C GLU A 268 -4.78 12.95 -18.81
N ALA A 269 -6.06 12.70 -18.50
CA ALA A 269 -7.02 13.72 -18.05
C ALA A 269 -6.61 14.37 -16.72
N GLY A 270 -5.85 13.67 -15.89
CA GLY A 270 -5.28 14.23 -14.66
C GLY A 270 -4.09 15.16 -14.89
N GLN A 271 -3.59 15.32 -16.12
CA GLN A 271 -2.58 16.32 -16.50
C GLN A 271 -1.33 16.30 -15.58
N GLY A 272 -0.81 15.11 -15.28
CA GLY A 272 0.37 14.92 -14.40
C GLY A 272 0.08 14.93 -12.89
N ARG A 273 -1.20 14.96 -12.49
CA ARG A 273 -1.62 14.92 -11.08
C ARG A 273 -1.89 13.51 -10.56
N ILE A 274 -2.14 12.53 -11.43
CA ILE A 274 -2.49 11.16 -10.99
C ILE A 274 -1.25 10.46 -10.44
N VAL A 275 -1.33 9.96 -9.21
CA VAL A 275 -0.21 9.27 -8.53
C VAL A 275 -0.53 7.83 -8.12
N THR A 276 -1.79 7.52 -7.83
CA THR A 276 -2.25 6.20 -7.39
C THR A 276 -3.61 5.87 -8.01
N ALA A 277 -3.85 4.59 -8.30
CA ALA A 277 -5.18 4.05 -8.59
C ALA A 277 -5.51 2.96 -7.56
N HIS A 278 -6.63 3.13 -6.87
CA HIS A 278 -7.14 2.20 -5.87
C HIS A 278 -8.22 1.32 -6.48
N PHE A 279 -8.32 0.07 -6.03
CA PHE A 279 -9.38 -0.85 -6.44
C PHE A 279 -10.45 -0.97 -5.34
N GLY A 280 -11.67 -0.53 -5.64
CA GLY A 280 -12.85 -0.68 -4.76
C GLY A 280 -13.64 -1.94 -5.11
N ALA A 281 -13.30 -3.07 -4.48
CA ALA A 281 -13.87 -4.38 -4.81
C ALA A 281 -15.37 -4.49 -4.49
N PHE A 282 -15.85 -3.79 -3.46
CA PHE A 282 -17.21 -3.99 -2.95
C PHE A 282 -18.25 -3.25 -3.81
N ASP A 283 -18.02 -1.98 -4.15
CA ASP A 283 -18.85 -1.27 -5.14
C ASP A 283 -18.81 -2.00 -6.50
N TYR A 284 -17.62 -2.45 -6.91
CA TYR A 284 -17.44 -3.16 -8.16
C TYR A 284 -18.24 -4.48 -8.20
N THR A 285 -18.11 -5.31 -7.17
CA THR A 285 -18.84 -6.60 -7.13
C THR A 285 -20.34 -6.42 -6.91
N ALA A 286 -20.75 -5.41 -6.13
CA ALA A 286 -22.15 -5.05 -5.96
C ALA A 286 -22.80 -4.64 -7.29
N SER A 287 -22.08 -3.94 -8.17
CA SER A 287 -22.58 -3.55 -9.50
C SER A 287 -22.95 -4.72 -10.42
N PHE A 288 -22.38 -5.91 -10.17
CA PHE A 288 -22.75 -7.15 -10.87
C PHE A 288 -23.91 -7.92 -10.21
N GLY A 289 -24.44 -7.44 -9.10
CA GLY A 289 -25.43 -8.17 -8.31
C GLY A 289 -24.86 -9.35 -7.53
N ILE A 290 -23.54 -9.38 -7.26
CA ILE A 290 -22.94 -10.41 -6.42
C ILE A 290 -23.47 -10.24 -4.99
N ALA A 291 -24.09 -11.30 -4.46
CA ALA A 291 -24.67 -11.27 -3.12
C ALA A 291 -23.61 -11.00 -2.06
N GLY A 292 -23.96 -10.25 -1.01
CA GLY A 292 -23.01 -9.76 0.00
C GLY A 292 -22.15 -10.85 0.65
N ILE A 293 -22.69 -12.06 0.85
CA ILE A 293 -21.93 -13.19 1.42
C ILE A 293 -20.80 -13.70 0.50
N TYR A 294 -20.85 -13.38 -0.79
CA TYR A 294 -19.84 -13.72 -1.78
C TYR A 294 -18.98 -12.50 -2.19
N GLN A 295 -19.29 -11.30 -1.67
CA GLN A 295 -18.42 -10.14 -1.87
C GLN A 295 -17.18 -10.27 -1.00
N HIS A 296 -16.06 -10.60 -1.63
CA HIS A 296 -14.77 -10.63 -0.98
C HIS A 296 -13.65 -10.27 -1.96
N LEU A 297 -12.55 -9.75 -1.41
CA LEU A 297 -11.39 -9.28 -2.16
C LEU A 297 -10.88 -10.30 -3.20
N ARG A 298 -10.95 -11.59 -2.88
CA ARG A 298 -10.46 -12.70 -3.72
C ARG A 298 -11.47 -13.24 -4.74
N HIS A 299 -12.61 -12.59 -4.96
CA HIS A 299 -13.61 -13.03 -5.93
C HIS A 299 -13.05 -12.94 -7.36
N ASP A 300 -13.43 -13.84 -8.26
CA ASP A 300 -12.85 -13.90 -9.62
C ASP A 300 -13.06 -12.61 -10.42
N ALA A 301 -14.21 -11.95 -10.27
CA ALA A 301 -14.46 -10.63 -10.84
C ALA A 301 -13.36 -9.62 -10.46
N CYS A 302 -12.89 -9.64 -9.21
CA CYS A 302 -11.82 -8.76 -8.75
C CYS A 302 -10.47 -9.06 -9.43
N ASN A 303 -10.21 -10.32 -9.79
CA ASN A 303 -8.98 -10.69 -10.50
C ASN A 303 -8.95 -10.08 -11.90
N PHE A 304 -10.08 -10.07 -12.61
CA PHE A 304 -10.19 -9.40 -13.90
C PHE A 304 -9.88 -7.91 -13.78
N ALA A 305 -10.51 -7.21 -12.83
CA ALA A 305 -10.27 -5.79 -12.59
C ALA A 305 -8.79 -5.47 -12.32
N ARG A 306 -8.16 -6.22 -11.41
CA ARG A 306 -6.73 -6.05 -11.08
C ARG A 306 -5.82 -6.21 -12.30
N GLN A 307 -6.07 -7.22 -13.12
CA GLN A 307 -5.25 -7.47 -14.32
C GLN A 307 -5.39 -6.35 -15.34
N ILE A 308 -6.61 -5.86 -15.58
CA ILE A 308 -6.84 -4.70 -16.45
C ILE A 308 -6.12 -3.46 -15.91
N MET A 309 -6.20 -3.20 -14.61
CA MET A 309 -5.47 -2.09 -13.97
C MET A 309 -3.96 -2.23 -14.16
N GLN A 310 -3.37 -3.39 -13.90
CA GLN A 310 -1.94 -3.64 -14.08
C GLN A 310 -1.49 -3.42 -15.52
N VAL A 311 -2.19 -4.02 -16.49
CA VAL A 311 -1.85 -3.91 -17.91
C VAL A 311 -1.94 -2.46 -18.40
N ALA A 312 -2.96 -1.72 -17.95
CA ALA A 312 -3.19 -0.35 -18.40
C ALA A 312 -2.28 0.69 -17.71
N LEU A 313 -1.92 0.47 -16.44
CA LEU A 313 -1.32 1.51 -15.60
C LEU A 313 0.16 1.28 -15.26
N ALA A 314 0.65 0.02 -15.27
CA ALA A 314 2.06 -0.25 -14.98
C ALA A 314 3.04 0.49 -15.91
N PRO A 315 2.80 0.62 -17.23
CA PRO A 315 3.69 1.37 -18.12
C PRO A 315 3.75 2.88 -17.80
N LEU A 316 2.78 3.40 -17.06
CA LEU A 316 2.67 4.81 -16.70
C LEU A 316 3.30 5.11 -15.32
N GLY A 317 3.80 4.09 -14.63
CA GLY A 317 4.35 4.23 -13.27
C GLY A 317 3.30 4.58 -12.21
N ILE A 318 2.00 4.43 -12.50
CA ILE A 318 0.94 4.70 -11.53
C ILE A 318 0.91 3.59 -10.48
N ARG A 319 0.95 3.98 -9.21
CA ARG A 319 0.88 3.04 -8.10
C ARG A 319 -0.51 2.40 -8.01
N LEU A 320 -0.55 1.14 -7.62
CA LEU A 320 -1.79 0.40 -7.47
C LEU A 320 -2.02 0.03 -6.00
N SER A 321 -3.22 0.31 -5.51
CA SER A 321 -3.68 -0.03 -4.16
C SER A 321 -4.86 -1.00 -4.26
N ASP A 322 -4.73 -2.20 -3.70
CA ASP A 322 -5.79 -3.21 -3.69
C ASP A 322 -6.83 -2.90 -2.59
N SER A 323 -7.92 -3.65 -2.57
CA SER A 323 -9.09 -3.35 -1.77
C SER A 323 -8.98 -3.72 -0.28
N VAL A 324 -10.09 -3.56 0.43
CA VAL A 324 -10.21 -3.81 1.87
C VAL A 324 -10.49 -5.28 2.19
N THR A 325 -10.15 -5.68 3.42
CA THR A 325 -10.83 -6.79 4.10
C THR A 325 -11.89 -6.22 5.02
N ILE A 326 -13.17 -6.48 4.75
CA ILE A 326 -14.29 -5.93 5.55
C ILE A 326 -14.51 -6.65 6.89
N GLU A 327 -13.95 -7.85 7.06
CA GLU A 327 -14.02 -8.54 8.34
C GLU A 327 -13.06 -7.87 9.33
N MET A 328 -13.63 -7.11 10.26
CA MET A 328 -12.90 -6.37 11.26
C MET A 328 -12.57 -7.26 12.48
N PRO A 329 -11.34 -7.23 13.01
CA PRO A 329 -10.96 -7.97 14.21
C PRO A 329 -11.56 -7.31 15.48
N ILE A 330 -12.84 -7.59 15.72
CA ILE A 330 -13.62 -7.04 16.84
C ILE A 330 -14.08 -8.21 17.73
N PRO A 331 -13.86 -8.15 19.05
CA PRO A 331 -14.37 -9.16 19.97
C PRO A 331 -15.92 -9.12 20.02
N PRO A 332 -16.63 -10.27 19.87
CA PRO A 332 -18.09 -10.33 19.94
C PRO A 332 -18.66 -10.02 21.33
N HIS A 333 -17.92 -10.31 22.41
CA HIS A 333 -18.35 -10.07 23.78
C HIS A 333 -17.65 -8.87 24.41
N LYS A 334 -18.41 -8.04 25.14
CA LYS A 334 -17.93 -6.81 25.80
C LYS A 334 -18.35 -6.80 27.27
N GLY A 335 -17.55 -6.13 28.12
CA GLY A 335 -17.85 -5.90 29.54
C GLY A 335 -16.72 -6.36 30.47
N ASP A 336 -16.80 -5.97 31.74
CA ASP A 336 -15.73 -6.19 32.73
C ASP A 336 -15.76 -7.61 33.35
N HIS A 337 -16.85 -8.36 33.15
CA HIS A 337 -17.07 -9.68 33.72
C HIS A 337 -17.41 -10.71 32.64
N LEU A 338 -16.41 -11.07 31.83
CA LEU A 338 -16.54 -12.12 30.82
C LEU A 338 -16.24 -13.50 31.44
N SER A 339 -17.05 -14.50 31.08
CA SER A 339 -16.74 -15.89 31.38
C SER A 339 -15.51 -16.38 30.62
N ALA A 340 -14.89 -17.47 31.07
CA ALA A 340 -13.75 -18.08 30.38
C ALA A 340 -14.08 -18.47 28.92
N SER A 341 -15.31 -18.93 28.64
CA SER A 341 -15.77 -19.22 27.27
C SER A 341 -15.79 -17.95 26.41
N GLN A 342 -16.35 -16.86 26.92
CA GLN A 342 -16.43 -15.59 26.19
C GLN A 342 -15.05 -14.99 25.91
N ILE A 343 -14.11 -15.11 26.85
CA ILE A 343 -12.71 -14.69 26.64
C ILE A 343 -12.07 -15.51 25.51
N LEU A 344 -12.28 -16.82 25.50
CA LEU A 344 -11.78 -17.69 24.44
C LEU A 344 -12.42 -17.37 23.09
N GLU A 345 -13.74 -17.17 23.04
CA GLU A 345 -14.48 -16.78 21.84
C GLU A 345 -13.99 -15.44 21.29
N ASN A 346 -13.73 -14.45 22.16
CA ASN A 346 -13.14 -13.18 21.77
C ASN A 346 -11.78 -13.36 21.11
N LYS A 347 -10.90 -14.15 21.74
CA LYS A 347 -9.57 -14.44 21.20
C LYS A 347 -9.66 -15.12 19.83
N LEU A 348 -10.51 -16.15 19.70
CA LEU A 348 -10.67 -16.88 18.44
C LEU A 348 -11.21 -15.98 17.32
N ALA A 349 -12.23 -15.16 17.60
CA ALA A 349 -12.83 -14.26 16.60
C ALA A 349 -11.80 -13.24 16.08
N VAL A 350 -11.05 -12.59 16.97
CA VAL A 350 -10.03 -11.61 16.58
C VAL A 350 -8.91 -12.28 15.77
N GLN A 351 -8.40 -13.43 16.22
CA GLN A 351 -7.34 -14.15 15.51
C GLN A 351 -7.78 -14.67 14.14
N GLN A 352 -9.04 -15.10 13.98
CA GLN A 352 -9.59 -15.51 12.69
C GLN A 352 -9.68 -14.33 11.70
N ALA A 353 -10.19 -13.18 12.16
CA ALA A 353 -10.24 -11.97 11.35
C ALA A 353 -8.83 -11.49 10.95
N TRP A 354 -7.86 -11.54 11.87
CA TRP A 354 -6.45 -11.28 11.58
C TRP A 354 -5.89 -12.21 10.53
N ARG A 355 -6.13 -13.52 10.65
CA ARG A 355 -5.66 -14.50 9.67
C ARG A 355 -6.25 -14.25 8.28
N LYS A 356 -7.54 -13.89 8.20
CA LYS A 356 -8.17 -13.54 6.92
C LYS A 356 -7.53 -12.29 6.32
N HIS A 357 -7.31 -11.25 7.12
CA HIS A 357 -6.65 -10.04 6.66
C HIS A 357 -5.21 -10.32 6.19
N PHE A 358 -4.41 -11.03 6.99
CA PHE A 358 -3.05 -11.48 6.64
C PHE A 358 -3.02 -12.20 5.29
N ASN A 359 -3.96 -13.13 5.08
CA ASN A 359 -4.06 -13.90 3.84
C ASN A 359 -4.45 -13.03 2.64
N ASN A 360 -5.33 -12.05 2.82
CA ASN A 360 -5.69 -11.12 1.75
C ASN A 360 -4.51 -10.18 1.40
N ILE A 361 -3.77 -9.66 2.39
CA ILE A 361 -2.58 -8.84 2.13
C ILE A 361 -1.51 -9.65 1.40
N THR A 362 -1.25 -10.87 1.88
CA THR A 362 -0.32 -11.78 1.22
C THR A 362 -0.76 -12.10 -0.21
N PHE A 363 -2.06 -12.26 -0.46
CA PHE A 363 -2.61 -12.44 -1.81
C PHE A 363 -2.35 -11.22 -2.69
N SER A 364 -2.62 -10.00 -2.22
CA SER A 364 -2.35 -8.77 -2.97
C SER A 364 -0.85 -8.62 -3.31
N LEU A 365 0.04 -8.85 -2.34
CA LEU A 365 1.50 -8.79 -2.52
C LEU A 365 1.98 -9.77 -3.60
N LYS A 366 1.51 -11.02 -3.55
CA LYS A 366 1.83 -12.05 -4.55
C LYS A 366 1.36 -11.67 -5.96
N ASN A 367 0.31 -10.87 -6.07
CA ASN A 367 -0.23 -10.40 -7.35
C ASN A 367 0.30 -9.01 -7.74
N GLY A 368 1.35 -8.50 -7.08
CA GLY A 368 2.00 -7.23 -7.45
C GLY A 368 1.28 -5.97 -6.96
N PHE A 369 0.34 -6.08 -6.02
CA PHE A 369 -0.27 -4.95 -5.32
C PHE A 369 0.38 -4.82 -3.94
N TYR A 370 1.29 -3.86 -3.80
CA TYR A 370 2.06 -3.65 -2.57
C TYR A 370 1.40 -2.71 -1.55
N GLN A 371 0.31 -2.06 -1.94
CA GLN A 371 -0.55 -1.25 -1.08
C GLN A 371 -1.97 -1.84 -1.06
N SER A 372 -2.67 -1.75 0.07
CA SER A 372 -4.11 -1.95 0.15
C SER A 372 -4.70 -1.31 1.40
N TRP A 373 -5.98 -1.51 1.68
CA TRP A 373 -6.69 -0.68 2.64
C TRP A 373 -6.92 -1.34 3.98
N ASP A 374 -6.90 -0.52 5.03
CA ASP A 374 -7.26 -0.89 6.40
C ASP A 374 -8.44 -0.05 6.88
N LEU A 375 -9.39 -0.70 7.55
CA LEU A 375 -10.63 -0.09 8.06
C LEU A 375 -10.67 -0.02 9.58
N HIS A 376 -9.83 -0.80 10.27
CA HIS A 376 -9.83 -0.91 11.72
C HIS A 376 -8.40 -0.98 12.27
N PRO A 377 -8.08 -0.31 13.39
CA PRO A 377 -6.73 -0.31 13.95
C PRO A 377 -6.15 -1.71 14.20
N SER A 378 -6.97 -2.67 14.66
CA SER A 378 -6.49 -4.05 14.83
C SER A 378 -6.03 -4.71 13.52
N GLN A 379 -6.45 -4.25 12.34
CA GLN A 379 -5.95 -4.80 11.07
C GLN A 379 -4.48 -4.44 10.81
N LEU A 380 -4.00 -3.32 11.37
CA LEU A 380 -2.59 -2.91 11.27
C LEU A 380 -1.61 -3.98 11.78
N VAL A 381 -2.04 -4.77 12.77
CA VAL A 381 -1.27 -5.89 13.29
C VAL A 381 -1.03 -6.95 12.22
N ALA A 382 -2.10 -7.41 11.58
CA ALA A 382 -2.05 -8.43 10.52
C ALA A 382 -1.42 -7.88 9.22
N ARG A 383 -1.60 -6.59 8.92
CA ARG A 383 -0.96 -5.86 7.82
C ARG A 383 0.55 -6.01 7.87
N TYR A 384 1.17 -5.51 8.95
CA TYR A 384 2.63 -5.51 9.06
C TYR A 384 3.17 -6.93 9.23
N ALA A 385 2.44 -7.81 9.91
CA ALA A 385 2.79 -9.24 9.96
C ALA A 385 2.90 -9.83 8.55
N ALA A 386 1.92 -9.59 7.67
CA ALA A 386 1.92 -10.10 6.30
C ALA A 386 3.05 -9.53 5.46
N VAL A 387 3.24 -8.21 5.50
CA VAL A 387 4.31 -7.52 4.77
C VAL A 387 5.69 -8.04 5.19
N TYR A 388 5.98 -8.08 6.50
CA TYR A 388 7.29 -8.54 6.97
C TYR A 388 7.50 -10.03 6.71
N THR A 389 6.49 -10.87 6.89
CA THR A 389 6.60 -12.30 6.58
C THR A 389 6.89 -12.52 5.09
N PHE A 390 6.23 -11.77 4.20
CA PHE A 390 6.39 -11.89 2.75
C PHE A 390 7.86 -11.74 2.31
N PHE A 391 8.56 -10.72 2.83
CA PHE A 391 9.96 -10.47 2.48
C PHE A 391 10.93 -11.33 3.28
N LEU A 392 10.76 -11.44 4.61
CA LEU A 392 11.73 -12.13 5.46
C LEU A 392 11.81 -13.64 5.18
N GLN A 393 10.66 -14.29 4.89
CA GLN A 393 10.66 -15.73 4.62
C GLN A 393 11.38 -16.10 3.31
N ALA A 394 11.40 -15.19 2.35
CA ALA A 394 11.96 -15.42 1.01
C ALA A 394 13.37 -14.82 0.84
N PHE A 395 13.87 -14.07 1.84
CA PHE A 395 15.08 -13.27 1.71
C PHE A 395 16.32 -14.07 1.28
N ASN A 396 16.65 -15.15 2.00
CA ASN A 396 17.86 -15.94 1.73
C ASN A 396 17.85 -16.51 0.31
N ASP A 397 16.72 -17.06 -0.14
CA ASP A 397 16.56 -17.64 -1.47
C ASP A 397 16.65 -16.56 -2.56
N GLN A 398 15.97 -15.42 -2.39
CA GLN A 398 16.04 -14.33 -3.38
C GLN A 398 17.44 -13.71 -3.43
N ALA A 399 18.16 -13.62 -2.30
CA ALA A 399 19.49 -13.04 -2.24
C ALA A 399 20.52 -13.94 -2.93
N ALA A 400 20.47 -15.24 -2.66
CA ALA A 400 21.29 -16.22 -3.36
C ALA A 400 21.03 -16.20 -4.87
N ARG A 401 19.76 -16.11 -5.28
CA ARG A 401 19.39 -15.99 -6.70
C ARG A 401 19.94 -14.71 -7.33
N LEU A 402 19.75 -13.55 -6.71
CA LEU A 402 20.25 -12.27 -7.24
C LEU A 402 21.77 -12.24 -7.34
N LYS A 403 22.49 -12.70 -6.31
CA LYS A 403 23.95 -12.79 -6.30
C LYS A 403 24.48 -13.68 -7.42
N ASN A 404 23.90 -14.87 -7.57
CA ASN A 404 24.25 -15.80 -8.64
C ASN A 404 23.93 -15.20 -10.01
N PHE A 405 22.84 -14.44 -10.12
CA PHE A 405 22.44 -13.81 -11.36
C PHE A 405 23.43 -12.73 -11.82
N ILE A 406 23.87 -11.86 -10.92
CA ILE A 406 24.91 -10.87 -11.20
C ILE A 406 26.22 -11.57 -11.56
N ALA A 407 26.67 -12.55 -10.77
CA ALA A 407 27.92 -13.27 -11.04
C ALA A 407 27.92 -14.05 -12.38
N LYS A 408 26.77 -14.55 -12.84
CA LYS A 408 26.63 -15.20 -14.15
C LYS A 408 26.49 -14.21 -15.30
N ALA A 409 25.91 -13.03 -15.08
CA ALA A 409 25.85 -12.01 -16.11
C ALA A 409 27.25 -11.48 -16.49
N THR A 410 28.20 -11.51 -15.53
CA THR A 410 29.59 -11.13 -15.75
C THR A 410 30.44 -12.27 -16.34
N GLN A 411 30.02 -13.53 -16.18
CA GLN A 411 30.71 -14.72 -16.71
C GLN A 411 29.89 -15.36 -17.84
N ALA A 412 30.36 -15.27 -19.08
CA ALA A 412 29.69 -15.90 -20.24
C ALA A 412 29.55 -17.44 -20.05
N SER A 413 28.49 -17.91 -19.40
CA SER A 413 28.25 -19.32 -19.14
C SER A 413 26.78 -19.64 -18.86
N LEU A 414 26.19 -20.41 -19.78
CA LEU A 414 24.93 -21.14 -19.65
C LEU A 414 25.10 -22.31 -18.68
N THR A 415 24.71 -22.17 -17.41
CA THR A 415 24.45 -23.35 -16.55
C THR A 415 23.35 -23.10 -15.52
N GLY A 416 22.31 -23.93 -15.57
CA GLY A 416 21.22 -24.01 -14.59
C GLY A 416 19.95 -24.60 -15.20
N ASN A 417 19.22 -25.45 -14.45
CA ASN A 417 17.93 -26.02 -14.87
C ASN A 417 16.77 -24.99 -14.87
N THR A 418 17.06 -23.73 -14.57
CA THR A 418 16.14 -22.60 -14.61
C THR A 418 16.72 -21.58 -15.57
N PHE A 419 15.97 -21.21 -16.61
CA PHE A 419 16.38 -20.16 -17.54
C PHE A 419 16.05 -18.81 -16.89
N ASP A 420 17.02 -18.24 -16.19
CA ASP A 420 16.90 -16.87 -15.65
C ASP A 420 17.41 -15.89 -16.74
N ASP A 421 16.57 -14.94 -17.15
CA ASP A 421 16.85 -13.90 -18.14
C ASP A 421 16.75 -12.49 -17.51
N ALA A 422 16.95 -11.43 -18.30
CA ALA A 422 16.88 -10.05 -17.80
C ALA A 422 15.51 -9.70 -17.17
N ALA A 423 14.42 -10.33 -17.61
CA ALA A 423 13.09 -10.14 -17.02
C ALA A 423 13.01 -10.77 -15.62
N SER A 424 13.62 -11.95 -15.44
CA SER A 424 13.74 -12.61 -14.14
C SER A 424 14.54 -11.76 -13.14
N ALA A 425 15.57 -11.05 -13.62
CA ALA A 425 16.35 -10.08 -12.84
C ALA A 425 15.51 -8.91 -12.30
N ASN A 426 14.65 -8.33 -13.14
CA ASN A 426 13.79 -7.21 -12.75
C ASN A 426 12.81 -7.63 -11.65
N GLY A 427 12.31 -8.87 -11.69
CA GLY A 427 11.50 -9.44 -10.61
C GLY A 427 12.26 -9.52 -9.28
N LEU A 428 13.52 -9.99 -9.32
CA LEU A 428 14.39 -10.05 -8.14
C LEU A 428 14.70 -8.64 -7.59
N LEU A 429 15.05 -7.70 -8.45
CA LEU A 429 15.31 -6.32 -8.04
C LEU A 429 14.07 -5.68 -7.42
N ASN A 430 12.89 -5.87 -8.02
CA ASN A 430 11.65 -5.36 -7.45
C ASN A 430 11.38 -5.93 -6.05
N PHE A 431 11.65 -7.22 -5.80
CA PHE A 431 11.54 -7.81 -4.47
C PHE A 431 12.40 -7.05 -3.44
N PHE A 432 13.68 -6.82 -3.73
CA PHE A 432 14.57 -6.10 -2.81
C PHE A 432 14.19 -4.63 -2.66
N ARG A 433 13.82 -3.96 -3.74
CA ARG A 433 13.35 -2.57 -3.73
C ARG A 433 12.15 -2.41 -2.80
N GLN A 434 11.11 -3.23 -2.98
CA GLN A 434 9.91 -3.16 -2.15
C GLN A 434 10.22 -3.53 -0.69
N GLY A 435 11.05 -4.55 -0.46
CA GLY A 435 11.46 -4.96 0.89
C GLY A 435 12.23 -3.87 1.64
N LEU A 436 13.12 -3.14 0.96
CA LEU A 436 13.84 -1.99 1.52
C LEU A 436 12.89 -0.80 1.77
N ILE A 437 12.03 -0.45 0.80
CA ILE A 437 11.10 0.68 0.89
C ILE A 437 10.13 0.56 2.08
N CYS A 438 9.62 -0.64 2.33
CA CYS A 438 8.70 -0.89 3.46
C CYS A 438 9.42 -1.20 4.79
N GLY A 439 10.76 -1.17 4.83
CA GLY A 439 11.55 -1.49 6.01
C GLY A 439 11.50 -2.97 6.43
N ALA A 440 11.08 -3.85 5.52
CA ALA A 440 11.08 -5.30 5.75
C ALA A 440 12.45 -5.94 5.53
N LEU A 441 13.39 -5.27 4.85
CA LEU A 441 14.76 -5.73 4.67
C LEU A 441 15.73 -4.69 5.22
N ASP A 442 16.81 -5.15 5.83
CA ASP A 442 17.88 -4.28 6.32
C ASP A 442 18.92 -4.03 5.22
N GLU A 443 19.39 -2.79 5.09
CA GLU A 443 20.33 -2.41 4.03
C GLU A 443 21.67 -3.15 4.15
N GLN A 444 22.18 -3.32 5.37
CA GLN A 444 23.43 -4.02 5.64
C GLN A 444 23.28 -5.52 5.29
N GLU A 445 22.18 -6.15 5.72
CA GLU A 445 21.92 -7.56 5.44
C GLU A 445 21.80 -7.81 3.92
N VAL A 446 21.15 -6.90 3.19
CA VAL A 446 21.08 -6.95 1.72
C VAL A 446 22.46 -6.87 1.10
N ILE A 447 23.32 -5.95 1.54
CA ILE A 447 24.69 -5.81 1.04
C ILE A 447 25.50 -7.09 1.28
N GLU A 448 25.46 -7.63 2.50
CA GLU A 448 26.22 -8.83 2.89
C GLU A 448 25.82 -10.06 2.08
N ASN A 449 24.52 -10.21 1.77
CA ASN A 449 24.00 -11.39 1.08
C ASN A 449 23.99 -11.28 -0.44
N THR A 450 23.90 -10.07 -0.99
CA THR A 450 23.82 -9.85 -2.46
C THR A 450 25.11 -9.29 -3.06
N GLY A 451 25.93 -8.58 -2.27
CA GLY A 451 27.07 -7.80 -2.73
C GLY A 451 26.69 -6.44 -3.37
N LEU A 452 25.41 -6.08 -3.39
CA LEU A 452 24.90 -4.86 -4.00
C LEU A 452 24.55 -3.83 -2.93
N THR A 453 24.91 -2.57 -3.16
CA THR A 453 24.47 -1.48 -2.27
C THR A 453 22.96 -1.25 -2.37
N ALA A 454 22.34 -0.81 -1.28
CA ALA A 454 20.92 -0.44 -1.27
C ALA A 454 20.64 0.67 -2.30
N GLU A 455 21.57 1.61 -2.48
CA GLU A 455 21.47 2.68 -3.48
C GLU A 455 21.45 2.12 -4.91
N ASP A 456 22.31 1.15 -5.20
CA ASP A 456 22.36 0.53 -6.54
C ASP A 456 21.11 -0.27 -6.84
N ILE A 457 20.62 -1.06 -5.87
CA ILE A 457 19.33 -1.75 -5.99
C ILE A 457 18.22 -0.74 -6.25
N LYS A 458 18.28 0.45 -5.64
CA LYS A 458 17.24 1.46 -5.78
C LYS A 458 17.29 2.23 -7.10
N THR A 459 18.48 2.53 -7.60
CA THR A 459 18.62 3.51 -8.70
C THR A 459 18.93 2.90 -10.04
N LEU A 460 19.56 1.71 -10.07
CA LEU A 460 20.07 1.12 -11.29
C LEU A 460 19.13 0.06 -11.85
N ASP A 461 18.93 0.07 -13.15
CA ASP A 461 18.34 -1.08 -13.85
C ASP A 461 19.32 -2.26 -13.89
N PHE A 462 18.82 -3.42 -14.32
CA PHE A 462 19.64 -4.62 -14.36
C PHE A 462 20.89 -4.49 -15.26
N GLN A 463 20.79 -3.82 -16.41
CA GLN A 463 21.93 -3.67 -17.33
C GLN A 463 23.01 -2.78 -16.72
N GLN A 464 22.59 -1.70 -16.06
CA GLN A 464 23.48 -0.79 -15.32
C GLN A 464 24.17 -1.50 -14.15
N LEU A 465 23.44 -2.35 -13.41
CA LEU A 465 24.02 -3.18 -12.36
C LEU A 465 25.09 -4.12 -12.91
N VAL A 466 24.80 -4.82 -14.01
CA VAL A 466 25.78 -5.71 -14.64
C VAL A 466 27.01 -4.90 -15.06
N GLN A 467 26.85 -3.74 -15.69
CA GLN A 467 27.99 -2.89 -16.09
C GLN A 467 28.85 -2.43 -14.90
N LYS A 468 28.23 -2.10 -13.77
CA LYS A 468 28.93 -1.61 -12.57
C LYS A 468 29.68 -2.70 -11.81
N TYR A 469 29.13 -3.91 -11.79
CA TYR A 469 29.63 -5.04 -11.00
C TYR A 469 30.30 -6.15 -11.85
N SER A 470 30.43 -5.94 -13.17
CA SER A 470 31.39 -6.65 -14.06
C SER A 470 32.79 -6.14 -13.83
#